data_AF-A0A832P784-F1
#
_entry.id   AF-A0A832P784-F1
#
_cell.length_a   1.000
_cell.length_b   1.000
_cell.length_c   1.000
_cell.angle_alpha   90.00
_cell.angle_beta   90.00
_cell.angle_gamma   90.00
#
_symmetry.space_group_name_H-M   'P 1'
#
loop_
_entity.id
_entity.type
_entity.pdbx_description
1 polymer ?
#
loop_
_entity_poly.entity_id
_entity_poly.type
_entity_poly.pdbx_seq_one_letter_code
_entity_poly.pdbx_strand_id
1 'polypeptide(L)'
;MSGNKYALRTGEELDLGDGYAIEAKQADVIGKKAWLEFSKDGEFIDDEIIEFGTGDSKSNTWNVELNDIQGEEDVVVLKLYANRVFFNPNQRDFLGH
;
A
#
# COMPACT_ATOMS: atom_id res chain seq x y z
N MET A 1 -13.17 1.22 -11.30
CA MET A 1 -11.77 1.31 -10.82
C MET A 1 -11.10 2.41 -11.61
N SER A 2 -10.71 3.51 -10.96
CA SER A 2 -10.04 4.62 -11.66
C SER A 2 -8.64 4.17 -12.09
N GLY A 3 -8.28 4.36 -13.36
CA GLY A 3 -6.92 4.09 -13.87
C GLY A 3 -5.89 5.12 -13.41
N ASN A 4 -6.13 5.77 -12.27
CA ASN A 4 -5.32 6.86 -11.75
C ASN A 4 -4.04 6.28 -11.14
N LYS A 5 -2.93 6.99 -11.34
CA LYS A 5 -1.64 6.67 -10.73
C LYS A 5 -1.34 7.70 -9.66
N TYR A 6 -0.98 7.21 -8.48
CA TYR A 6 -0.57 8.03 -7.35
C TYR A 6 0.89 7.74 -7.02
N ALA A 7 1.58 8.76 -6.52
CA ALA A 7 2.89 8.60 -5.90
C ALA A 7 2.70 8.82 -4.40
N LEU A 8 2.88 7.77 -3.62
CA LEU A 8 2.72 7.80 -2.17
C LEU A 8 4.10 7.91 -1.53
N ARG A 9 4.29 8.87 -0.63
CA ARG A 9 5.51 9.00 0.17
C ARG A 9 5.41 8.12 1.41
N THR A 10 6.55 7.70 1.93
CA THR A 10 6.58 7.01 3.22
C THR A 10 6.02 7.92 4.31
N GLY A 11 5.09 7.41 5.12
CA GLY A 11 4.37 8.15 6.15
C GLY A 11 3.25 9.07 5.64
N GLU A 12 2.97 9.08 4.34
CA GLU A 12 1.80 9.76 3.77
C GLU A 12 0.66 8.77 3.57
N GLU A 13 -0.57 9.23 3.81
CA GLU A 13 -1.79 8.48 3.57
C GLU A 13 -2.41 8.86 2.21
N LEU A 14 -2.73 7.85 1.40
CA LEU A 14 -3.59 7.98 0.25
C LEU A 14 -5.03 7.74 0.68
N ASP A 15 -5.80 8.81 0.80
CA ASP A 15 -7.24 8.74 1.06
C ASP A 15 -7.98 8.09 -0.14
N LEU A 16 -8.70 7.01 0.15
CA LEU A 16 -9.53 6.27 -0.80
C LEU A 16 -11.01 6.67 -0.73
N GLY A 17 -11.38 7.52 0.23
CA GLY A 17 -12.75 7.92 0.54
C GLY A 17 -13.37 7.10 1.68
N ASP A 18 -14.44 7.65 2.25
CA ASP A 18 -15.20 7.05 3.34
C ASP A 18 -14.34 6.63 4.55
N GLY A 19 -13.19 7.27 4.79
CA GLY A 19 -12.29 6.95 5.89
C GLY A 19 -11.33 5.77 5.62
N TYR A 20 -11.32 5.21 4.41
CA TYR A 20 -10.33 4.22 4.01
C TYR A 20 -9.05 4.90 3.52
N ALA A 21 -7.89 4.39 3.94
CA ALA A 21 -6.60 4.93 3.53
C ALA A 21 -5.56 3.84 3.27
N ILE A 22 -4.57 4.17 2.43
CA ILE A 22 -3.34 3.37 2.26
C ILE A 22 -2.15 4.20 2.72
N GLU A 23 -1.32 3.66 3.59
CA GLU A 23 -0.06 4.27 4.00
C GLU A 23 1.13 3.43 3.51
N ALA A 24 2.17 4.07 2.99
CA ALA A 24 3.46 3.42 2.83
C ALA A 24 4.25 3.53 4.14
N LYS A 25 4.27 2.48 4.96
CA LYS A 25 4.99 2.47 6.25
C LYS A 25 6.50 2.52 6.06
N GLN A 26 7.01 1.81 5.07
CA GLN A 26 8.44 1.77 4.75
C GLN A 26 8.68 1.48 3.27
N ALA A 27 9.82 1.96 2.76
CA ALA A 27 10.29 1.66 1.42
C ALA A 27 11.78 1.29 1.45
N ASP A 28 12.13 0.14 0.87
CA ASP A 28 13.50 -0.25 0.56
C ASP A 28 13.71 -0.17 -0.95
N VAL A 29 14.30 0.93 -1.41
CA VAL A 29 14.57 1.17 -2.83
C VAL A 29 15.60 0.19 -3.38
N ILE A 30 16.58 -0.23 -2.57
CA ILE A 30 17.68 -1.12 -3.00
C ILE A 30 17.19 -2.56 -3.08
N GLY A 31 16.54 -3.04 -2.01
CA GLY A 31 15.91 -4.36 -1.96
C GLY A 31 14.64 -4.47 -2.79
N LYS A 32 14.16 -3.36 -3.36
CA LYS A 32 12.94 -3.25 -4.16
C LYS A 32 11.72 -3.74 -3.39
N LYS A 33 11.53 -3.25 -2.17
CA LYS A 33 10.38 -3.60 -1.32
C LYS A 33 9.64 -2.36 -0.85
N ALA A 34 8.33 -2.50 -0.64
CA ALA A 34 7.53 -1.52 0.08
C ALA A 34 6.63 -2.24 1.07
N TRP A 35 6.52 -1.70 2.28
CA TRP A 35 5.56 -2.15 3.28
C TRP A 35 4.37 -1.18 3.26
N LEU A 36 3.19 -1.71 2.94
CA LEU A 36 1.96 -0.95 2.82
C LEU A 36 0.97 -1.39 3.90
N GLU A 37 0.21 -0.44 4.43
CA GLU A 37 -0.86 -0.66 5.40
C GLU A 37 -2.19 -0.16 4.83
N PHE A 38 -3.26 -0.90 5.07
CA PHE A 38 -4.63 -0.52 4.76
C PHE A 38 -5.39 -0.31 6.07
N SER A 39 -6.05 0.85 6.17
CA SER A 39 -6.73 1.26 7.39
C SER A 39 -8.12 1.83 7.12
N LYS A 40 -8.94 1.86 8.18
CA LYS A 40 -10.26 2.49 8.21
C LYS A 40 -10.36 3.37 9.45
N ASP A 41 -10.61 4.66 9.24
CA ASP A 41 -10.73 5.66 10.30
C ASP A 41 -9.49 5.67 11.24
N GLY A 42 -8.32 5.36 10.68
CA GLY A 42 -7.05 5.23 11.40
C GLY A 42 -6.85 3.89 12.13
N GLU A 43 -7.83 2.98 12.09
CA GLU A 43 -7.68 1.62 12.62
C GLU A 43 -7.10 0.68 11.56
N PHE A 44 -6.13 -0.12 11.97
CA PHE A 44 -5.49 -1.13 11.13
C PHE A 44 -6.49 -2.18 10.63
N ILE A 45 -6.45 -2.49 9.33
CA ILE A 45 -7.17 -3.62 8.73
C ILE A 45 -6.20 -4.73 8.35
N ASP A 46 -5.20 -4.42 7.52
CA ASP A 46 -4.26 -5.38 6.97
C ASP A 46 -2.98 -4.69 6.47
N ASP A 47 -1.90 -5.45 6.29
CA ASP A 47 -0.63 -4.97 5.73
C ASP A 47 0.06 -6.01 4.84
N GLU A 48 0.90 -5.53 3.92
CA GLU A 48 1.65 -6.42 3.03
C GLU A 48 3.01 -5.83 2.62
N ILE A 49 4.00 -6.72 2.47
CA ILE A 49 5.30 -6.38 1.89
C ILE A 49 5.28 -6.74 0.40
N ILE A 50 5.34 -5.72 -0.45
CA ILE A 50 5.39 -5.88 -1.89
C ILE A 50 6.84 -5.90 -2.37
N GLU A 51 7.24 -6.98 -3.04
CA GLU A 51 8.55 -7.12 -3.68
C GLU A 51 8.46 -6.84 -5.18
N PHE A 52 9.15 -5.81 -5.67
CA PHE A 52 9.05 -5.39 -7.06
C PHE A 52 10.04 -6.11 -7.97
N GLY A 53 9.53 -6.59 -9.12
CA GLY A 53 10.37 -7.06 -10.22
C GLY A 53 10.97 -8.45 -9.98
N THR A 54 10.29 -9.32 -9.24
CA THR A 54 10.70 -10.70 -8.95
C THR A 54 10.46 -11.67 -10.11
N GLY A 55 10.04 -11.20 -11.28
CA GLY A 55 9.71 -12.05 -12.45
C GLY A 55 8.40 -12.82 -12.30
N ASP A 56 7.82 -12.87 -11.10
CA ASP A 56 6.47 -13.36 -10.85
C ASP A 56 5.45 -12.23 -11.11
N SER A 57 4.53 -12.48 -12.04
CA SER A 57 3.43 -11.58 -12.39
C SER A 57 2.48 -11.23 -11.23
N LYS A 58 2.47 -12.02 -10.14
CA LYS A 58 1.67 -11.75 -8.93
C LYS A 58 2.33 -10.78 -7.96
N SER A 59 3.64 -10.55 -8.08
CA SER A 59 4.46 -9.88 -7.05
C SER A 59 4.13 -8.41 -6.76
N ASN A 60 3.32 -7.77 -7.59
CA ASN A 60 3.01 -6.34 -7.48
C ASN A 60 1.55 -6.06 -7.11
N THR A 61 0.71 -7.09 -6.94
CA THR A 61 -0.70 -6.93 -6.59
C THR A 61 -0.96 -7.43 -5.18
N TRP A 62 -1.48 -6.57 -4.34
CA TRP A 62 -2.02 -6.93 -3.03
C TRP A 62 -3.54 -7.07 -3.14
N ASN A 63 -4.06 -8.23 -2.73
CA ASN A 63 -5.49 -8.42 -2.49
C ASN A 63 -5.68 -8.48 -0.98
N VAL A 64 -6.45 -7.55 -0.43
CA VAL A 64 -6.86 -7.62 0.97
C VAL A 64 -8.09 -8.51 1.04
N GLU A 65 -7.96 -9.62 1.74
CA GLU A 65 -9.02 -10.61 1.96
C GLU A 65 -9.46 -10.54 3.43
N LEU A 66 -10.74 -10.28 3.65
CA LEU A 66 -11.33 -10.21 4.99
C LEU A 66 -12.36 -11.31 5.18
N ASN A 67 -12.43 -11.75 6.42
CA ASN A 67 -13.34 -12.77 6.91
C ASN A 67 -14.60 -12.16 7.53
N ASP A 68 -15.62 -12.97 7.73
CA ASP A 68 -16.91 -12.59 8.33
C ASP A 68 -17.64 -11.42 7.65
N ILE A 69 -17.38 -11.16 6.36
CA ILE A 69 -18.05 -10.11 5.61
C ILE A 69 -19.44 -10.61 5.20
N GLN A 70 -20.47 -10.21 5.96
CA GLN A 70 -21.84 -10.70 5.79
C GLN A 70 -21.97 -12.23 5.87
N GLY A 71 -21.09 -12.88 6.64
CA GLY A 71 -21.05 -14.34 6.81
C GLY A 71 -20.30 -15.09 5.73
N GLU A 72 -19.58 -14.39 4.84
CA GLU A 72 -18.66 -14.98 3.87
C GLU A 72 -17.20 -14.79 4.33
N GLU A 73 -16.36 -15.76 3.95
CA GLU A 73 -14.93 -15.78 4.23
C GLU A 73 -14.11 -15.41 2.98
N ASP A 74 -12.84 -15.04 3.17
CA ASP A 74 -11.88 -14.75 2.09
C ASP A 74 -12.40 -13.70 1.06
N VAL A 75 -13.15 -12.71 1.53
CA VAL A 75 -13.76 -11.69 0.67
C VAL A 75 -12.72 -10.64 0.30
N VAL A 76 -12.38 -10.53 -0.99
CA VAL A 76 -11.49 -9.49 -1.51
C VAL A 76 -12.17 -8.12 -1.42
N VAL A 77 -11.72 -7.27 -0.50
CA VAL A 77 -12.27 -5.92 -0.27
C VAL A 77 -11.46 -4.82 -0.95
N LEU A 78 -10.18 -5.07 -1.23
CA LEU A 78 -9.28 -4.15 -1.91
C LEU A 78 -8.36 -4.91 -2.86
N LYS A 79 -8.12 -4.32 -4.04
CA LYS A 79 -7.07 -4.75 -4.95
C LYS A 79 -6.18 -3.55 -5.28
N LEU A 80 -4.93 -3.60 -4.83
CA LEU A 80 -3.95 -2.55 -5.05
C LEU A 80 -2.82 -3.06 -5.94
N TYR A 81 -2.53 -2.36 -7.02
CA TYR A 81 -1.36 -2.62 -7.85
C TYR A 81 -0.27 -1.60 -7.55
N ALA A 82 0.83 -2.05 -6.97
CA ALA A 82 2.01 -1.24 -6.74
C ALA A 82 2.99 -1.40 -7.90
N ASN A 83 3.25 -0.32 -8.63
CA ASN A 83 4.05 -0.36 -9.86
C ASN A 83 5.56 -0.51 -9.56
N ARG A 84 6.10 0.34 -8.69
CA ARG A 84 7.52 0.40 -8.37
C ARG A 84 7.76 1.22 -7.11
N VAL A 85 8.91 0.99 -6.47
CA VAL A 85 9.51 1.89 -5.49
C VAL A 85 10.61 2.72 -6.15
N PHE A 86 10.76 3.99 -5.75
CA PHE A 86 11.81 4.88 -6.27
C PHE A 86 12.25 5.88 -5.20
N PHE A 87 13.53 6.24 -5.24
CA PHE A 87 14.06 7.32 -4.42
C PHE A 87 13.78 8.68 -5.09
N ASN A 88 13.27 9.64 -4.31
CA ASN A 88 13.10 11.02 -4.78
C ASN A 88 14.14 11.94 -4.11
N PRO A 89 15.23 12.32 -4.81
CA PRO A 89 16.33 13.11 -4.23
C PRO A 89 15.94 14.55 -3.87
N ASN A 90 14.80 15.04 -4.37
CA ASN A 90 14.33 16.41 -4.11
C ASN A 90 13.35 16.47 -2.93
N GLN A 91 13.07 15.34 -2.28
CA GLN A 91 12.30 15.28 -1.06
C GLN A 91 13.24 15.56 0.12
N ARG A 92 13.08 16.74 0.76
CA ARG A 92 13.76 17.05 2.02
C ARG A 92 13.01 16.35 3.14
N ASP A 93 13.59 15.29 3.68
CA ASP A 93 13.09 14.69 4.91
C ASP A 93 13.24 15.73 6.03
N PHE A 94 12.12 16.27 6.49
CA PHE A 94 12.10 17.07 7.71
C PHE A 94 12.32 16.11 8.87
N LEU A 95 13.60 15.81 9.14
CA LEU A 95 13.99 15.16 10.39
C LEU A 95 13.69 16.15 11.52
N GLY A 96 12.54 15.97 12.16
CA GLY A 96 12.23 16.65 13.42
C GLY A 96 13.27 16.26 14.47
N HIS A 97 13.82 17.28 15.13
CA HIS A 97 14.73 17.16 16.28
C HIS A 97 14.02 16.58 17.50
#